data_AF-A0A969QE52-F1
#
_entry.id   AF-A0A969QE52-F1
#
_cell.length_a   1.000
_cell.length_b   1.000
_cell.length_c   1.000
_cell.angle_alpha   90.00
_cell.angle_beta   90.00
_cell.angle_gamma   90.00
#
_symmetry.space_group_name_H-M   'P 1'
#
loop_
_entity.id
_entity.type
_entity.pdbx_description
1 polymer ?
#
loop_
_entity_poly.entity_id
_entity_poly.type
_entity_poly.pdbx_seq_one_letter_code
_entity_poly.pdbx_strand_id
1 'polypeptide(L)'
;MTYTVVSQVPYRDRQLLDRASTTYDPKIVERYLQIPDKIVPKLQKYTQNLVDDYPKRQVGENSEPLKSNYAKALYLAQYLKQNYRIPQDPLGLERVPDGEDLSSWFLFRCEGKSTSCEPGGYADHFVTTYTMMLRSIGIPARLIVGFDSGKFNPFTGYYEVLNTDAHALTEVYFPDLGWFAFDPIPGHPLTPPGVDEDQTFSVLGQLWKWVAGWLPSPVTAWIAMIWSLTIGWLIVGMAWFFGLFNQGWLGIFIGSAIAIAIAFCGWLGWQQLSKWRYRQWLKKLSPVERIYQQMLAHLRDRGISKHPAQTPLEYARVVGSTRPNPIGSLVTEISQSYSAWRYGSEAQHLDRLQQLLADLKKEKHSNSIFQIEERFTICYN
;
A
#
# COMPACT_ATOMS: atom_id res chain seq x y z
N MET A 1 -15.77 13.92 17.50
CA MET A 1 -15.10 15.12 16.96
C MET A 1 -14.38 14.71 15.68
N THR A 2 -14.54 15.46 14.60
CA THR A 2 -13.84 15.20 13.34
C THR A 2 -13.02 16.44 13.01
N TYR A 3 -11.75 16.25 12.63
CA TYR A 3 -10.82 17.33 12.34
C TYR A 3 -9.83 16.88 11.24
N THR A 4 -9.16 17.85 10.65
CA THR A 4 -8.13 17.63 9.62
C THR A 4 -6.82 18.19 10.11
N VAL A 5 -5.73 17.45 9.91
CA VAL A 5 -4.37 17.85 10.33
C VAL A 5 -3.44 17.75 9.13
N VAL A 6 -2.50 18.69 9.05
CA VAL A 6 -1.31 18.58 8.21
C VAL A 6 -0.13 18.37 9.15
N SER A 7 0.52 17.22 9.05
CA SER A 7 1.73 16.91 9.82
C SER A 7 2.97 17.16 8.97
N GLN A 8 3.96 17.86 9.52
CA GLN A 8 5.27 18.02 8.90
C GLN A 8 6.23 17.07 9.62
N VAL A 9 6.52 15.94 9.00
CA VAL A 9 7.45 14.94 9.54
C VAL A 9 8.84 15.21 8.98
N PRO A 10 9.85 15.46 9.82
CA PRO A 10 11.20 15.73 9.34
C PRO A 10 11.81 14.48 8.71
N TYR A 11 12.42 14.64 7.55
CA TYR A 11 13.17 13.57 6.90
C TYR A 11 14.43 13.23 7.70
N ARG A 12 14.61 11.95 8.02
CA ARG A 12 15.76 11.47 8.82
C ARG A 12 16.98 11.21 7.94
N ASP A 13 17.74 12.27 7.64
CA ASP A 13 19.06 12.14 7.01
C ASP A 13 20.13 11.81 8.06
N ARG A 14 20.64 10.57 8.00
CA ARG A 14 21.67 10.08 8.94
C ARG A 14 22.98 10.85 8.84
N GLN A 15 23.39 11.28 7.65
CA GLN A 15 24.67 11.98 7.47
C GLN A 15 24.62 13.39 8.08
N LEU A 16 23.48 14.07 7.96
CA LEU A 16 23.27 15.36 8.60
C LEU A 16 23.20 15.23 10.12
N LEU A 17 22.47 14.24 10.62
CA LEU A 17 22.35 13.98 12.06
C LEU A 17 23.69 13.60 12.70
N ASP A 18 24.54 12.84 12.00
CA ASP A 18 25.88 12.52 12.47
C ASP A 18 26.81 13.73 12.55
N ARG A 19 26.56 14.76 11.75
CA ARG A 19 27.33 16.01 11.74
C ARG A 19 26.69 17.13 12.58
N ALA A 20 25.57 16.84 13.24
CA ALA A 20 24.87 17.81 14.05
C ALA A 20 25.77 18.38 15.15
N SER A 21 25.64 19.69 15.40
CA SER A 21 26.40 20.39 16.44
C SER A 21 26.09 19.81 17.83
N THR A 22 27.08 19.87 18.72
CA THR A 22 26.93 19.54 20.15
C THR A 22 26.71 20.79 21.00
N THR A 23 26.65 21.97 20.37
CA THR A 23 26.33 23.24 21.04
C THR A 23 24.84 23.49 20.96
N TYR A 24 24.19 23.61 22.12
CA TYR A 24 22.75 23.75 22.24
C TYR A 24 22.34 25.18 22.63
N ASP A 25 21.13 25.58 22.22
CA ASP A 25 20.49 26.79 22.74
C ASP A 25 20.33 26.66 24.27
N PRO A 26 20.70 27.67 25.07
CA PRO A 26 20.54 27.66 26.53
C PRO A 26 19.12 27.27 26.99
N LYS A 27 18.07 27.67 26.26
CA LYS A 27 16.68 27.31 26.58
C LYS A 27 16.41 25.81 26.47
N ILE A 28 17.09 25.14 25.54
CA ILE A 28 16.99 23.68 25.38
C ILE A 28 17.70 22.99 26.53
N VAL A 29 18.92 23.44 26.87
CA VAL A 29 19.72 22.92 27.99
C VAL A 29 18.93 23.02 29.30
N GLU A 30 18.41 24.21 29.62
CA GLU A 30 17.68 24.50 30.85
C GLU A 30 16.47 23.57 31.06
N ARG A 31 15.77 23.23 29.98
CA ARG A 31 14.52 22.44 30.04
C ARG A 31 14.71 20.94 29.86
N TYR A 32 15.68 20.52 29.06
CA TYR A 32 15.78 19.14 28.56
C TYR A 32 17.03 18.40 29.00
N LEU A 33 17.81 18.95 29.94
CA LEU A 33 18.91 18.25 30.62
C LEU A 33 18.68 18.05 32.13
N GLN A 34 17.49 18.37 32.65
CA GLN A 34 17.19 18.20 34.07
C GLN A 34 17.14 16.73 34.47
N ILE A 35 17.82 16.41 35.57
CA ILE A 35 17.91 15.09 36.20
C ILE A 35 17.95 15.29 37.72
N PRO A 36 17.33 14.42 38.55
CA PRO A 36 17.44 14.52 40.00
C PRO A 36 18.88 14.36 40.50
N ASP A 37 19.35 15.30 41.34
CA ASP A 37 20.74 15.35 41.84
C ASP A 37 21.25 14.02 42.44
N LYS A 38 20.34 13.27 43.09
CA LYS A 38 20.67 11.99 43.74
C LYS A 38 21.17 10.92 42.77
N ILE A 39 20.72 10.93 41.51
CA ILE A 39 21.07 9.87 40.53
C ILE A 39 22.16 10.30 39.56
N VAL A 40 22.37 11.62 39.38
CA VAL A 40 23.27 12.16 38.35
C VAL A 40 24.64 11.49 38.37
N PRO A 41 25.37 11.40 39.50
CA PRO A 41 26.75 10.89 39.47
C PRO A 41 26.83 9.42 39.06
N LYS A 42 25.92 8.57 39.56
CA LYS A 42 25.90 7.14 39.24
C LYS A 42 25.47 6.92 37.79
N LEU A 43 24.40 7.58 37.35
CA LEU A 43 23.84 7.43 36.02
C LEU A 43 24.76 7.97 34.93
N GLN A 44 25.37 9.14 35.15
CA GLN A 44 26.34 9.74 34.23
C GLN A 44 27.56 8.83 34.08
N LYS A 45 28.14 8.36 35.18
CA LYS A 45 29.30 7.45 35.14
C LYS A 45 28.97 6.17 34.40
N TYR A 46 27.81 5.56 34.68
CA TYR A 46 27.37 4.35 33.98
C TYR A 46 27.19 4.58 32.48
N THR A 47 26.48 5.64 32.09
CA THR A 47 26.20 5.95 30.69
C THR A 47 27.47 6.31 29.92
N GLN A 48 28.37 7.11 30.51
CA GLN A 48 29.64 7.47 29.91
C GLN A 48 30.52 6.24 29.68
N ASN A 49 30.62 5.34 30.68
CA ASN A 49 31.36 4.08 30.53
C ASN A 49 30.80 3.22 29.39
N LEU A 50 29.47 3.14 29.23
CA LEU A 50 28.87 2.38 28.12
C LEU A 50 29.30 2.96 26.76
N VAL A 51 29.25 4.28 26.60
CA VAL A 51 29.66 4.96 25.37
C VAL A 51 31.16 4.79 25.10
N ASP A 52 31.99 4.91 26.13
CA ASP A 52 33.45 4.80 26.01
C ASP A 52 33.92 3.36 25.76
N ASP A 53 33.18 2.37 26.27
CA ASP A 53 33.44 0.95 26.03
C ASP A 53 32.91 0.45 24.68
N TYR A 54 32.19 1.27 23.92
CA TYR A 54 31.66 0.90 22.60
C TYR A 54 32.71 0.25 21.68
N PRO A 55 33.93 0.81 21.52
CA PRO A 55 34.93 0.23 20.63
C PRO A 55 35.37 -1.18 21.04
N LYS A 56 35.37 -1.49 22.35
CA LYS A 56 35.78 -2.80 22.89
C LYS A 56 34.75 -3.89 22.63
N ARG A 57 33.50 -3.51 22.37
CA ARG A 57 32.36 -4.44 22.16
C ARG A 57 32.14 -4.76 20.68
N GLN A 58 32.89 -4.14 19.78
CA GLN A 58 32.83 -4.40 18.34
C GLN A 58 33.67 -5.62 17.98
N VAL A 59 33.19 -6.42 17.01
CA VAL A 59 33.87 -7.63 16.52
C VAL A 59 34.90 -7.31 15.40
N GLY A 60 35.09 -6.03 15.06
CA GLY A 60 35.99 -5.58 13.98
C GLY A 60 37.25 -4.88 14.48
N GLU A 61 38.37 -5.04 13.74
CA GLU A 61 39.70 -4.51 14.09
C GLU A 61 39.83 -2.97 14.04
N ASN A 62 38.86 -2.25 13.46
CA ASN A 62 38.87 -0.79 13.31
C ASN A 62 37.67 -0.14 14.03
N SER A 63 37.62 -0.22 15.35
CA SER A 63 36.53 0.38 16.13
C SER A 63 36.86 1.81 16.57
N GLU A 64 36.26 2.79 15.86
CA GLU A 64 36.33 4.21 16.22
C GLU A 64 35.37 4.55 17.38
N PRO A 65 35.72 5.51 18.26
CA PRO A 65 34.81 6.04 19.27
C PRO A 65 33.54 6.67 18.68
N LEU A 66 32.45 6.66 19.44
CA LEU A 66 31.21 7.34 19.07
C LEU A 66 31.37 8.87 19.16
N LYS A 67 31.60 9.52 18.02
CA LYS A 67 31.84 10.97 17.93
C LYS A 67 30.54 11.78 17.98
N SER A 68 29.50 11.35 17.25
CA SER A 68 28.24 12.10 17.13
C SER A 68 27.26 11.78 18.26
N ASN A 69 26.46 12.77 18.66
CA ASN A 69 25.37 12.54 19.63
C ASN A 69 24.27 11.66 19.03
N TYR A 70 24.11 11.66 17.71
CA TYR A 70 23.20 10.76 17.01
C TYR A 70 23.64 9.30 17.16
N ALA A 71 24.91 9.00 16.93
CA ALA A 71 25.45 7.64 17.08
C ALA A 71 25.40 7.17 18.54
N LYS A 72 25.67 8.07 19.52
CA LYS A 72 25.46 7.78 20.95
C LYS A 72 24.00 7.45 21.27
N ALA A 73 23.06 8.25 20.76
CA ALA A 73 21.64 8.01 20.98
C ALA A 73 21.19 6.66 20.40
N LEU A 74 21.58 6.36 19.17
CA LEU A 74 21.27 5.09 18.52
C LEU A 74 21.88 3.91 19.28
N TYR A 75 23.14 4.02 19.68
CA TYR A 75 23.84 2.99 20.43
C TYR A 75 23.17 2.71 21.78
N LEU A 76 22.85 3.74 22.56
CA LEU A 76 22.22 3.57 23.88
C LEU A 76 20.82 2.95 23.77
N ALA A 77 20.02 3.35 22.77
CA ALA A 77 18.71 2.72 22.53
C ALA A 77 18.87 1.23 22.19
N GLN A 78 19.80 0.92 21.30
CA GLN A 78 20.09 -0.46 20.90
C GLN A 78 20.65 -1.28 22.08
N TYR A 79 21.49 -0.68 22.91
CA TYR A 79 22.06 -1.32 24.09
C TYR A 79 20.95 -1.76 25.05
N LEU A 80 19.99 -0.86 25.35
CA LEU A 80 18.84 -1.21 26.20
C LEU A 80 18.03 -2.36 25.60
N LYS A 81 17.73 -2.30 24.30
CA LYS A 81 17.01 -3.37 23.57
C LYS A 81 17.66 -4.74 23.67
N GLN A 82 18.98 -4.79 23.66
CA GLN A 82 19.74 -6.04 23.63
C GLN A 82 20.02 -6.62 25.02
N ASN A 83 20.14 -5.77 26.05
CA ASN A 83 20.64 -6.18 27.36
C ASN A 83 19.56 -6.24 28.44
N TYR A 84 18.38 -5.65 28.18
CA TYR A 84 17.26 -5.60 29.12
C TYR A 84 16.01 -6.21 28.48
N ARG A 85 15.12 -6.77 29.29
CA ARG A 85 13.91 -7.45 28.82
C ARG A 85 12.63 -6.90 29.43
N ILE A 86 11.54 -7.07 28.69
CA ILE A 86 10.19 -6.86 29.21
C ILE A 86 9.78 -8.18 29.90
N PRO A 87 9.28 -8.13 31.15
CA PRO A 87 8.78 -9.32 31.85
C PRO A 87 7.73 -10.08 31.05
N GLN A 88 7.81 -11.42 31.05
CA GLN A 88 6.79 -12.29 30.45
C GLN A 88 5.47 -12.22 31.22
N ASP A 89 5.54 -12.14 32.55
CA ASP A 89 4.39 -11.94 33.42
C ASP A 89 4.13 -10.42 33.58
N PRO A 90 2.99 -9.89 33.11
CA PRO A 90 2.64 -8.47 33.22
C PRO A 90 2.48 -7.97 34.66
N LEU A 91 2.42 -8.86 35.65
CA LEU A 91 2.33 -8.52 37.07
C LEU A 91 3.57 -9.00 37.86
N GLY A 92 4.52 -9.63 37.18
CA GLY A 92 5.69 -10.26 37.79
C GLY A 92 6.80 -9.29 38.18
N LEU A 93 6.69 -8.01 37.79
CA LEU A 93 7.67 -7.00 38.15
C LEU A 93 7.33 -6.35 39.50
N GLU A 94 8.28 -6.40 40.43
CA GLU A 94 8.19 -5.68 41.69
C GLU A 94 8.01 -4.18 41.45
N ARG A 95 7.21 -3.54 42.32
CA ARG A 95 7.06 -2.09 42.32
C ARG A 95 8.40 -1.44 42.69
N VAL A 96 8.73 -0.32 42.02
CA VAL A 96 9.88 0.52 42.39
C VAL A 96 9.77 0.90 43.88
N PRO A 97 10.78 0.63 44.72
CA PRO A 97 10.77 0.97 46.13
C PRO A 97 10.56 2.47 46.37
N ASP A 98 9.86 2.82 47.45
CA ASP A 98 9.62 4.21 47.80
C ASP A 98 10.96 4.93 48.07
N GLY A 99 11.16 6.08 47.43
CA GLY A 99 12.38 6.88 47.54
C GLY A 99 13.51 6.49 46.58
N GLU A 100 13.37 5.40 45.82
CA GLU A 100 14.27 5.08 44.70
C GLU A 100 13.79 5.73 43.40
N ASP A 101 14.76 6.12 42.56
CA ASP A 101 14.48 6.59 41.21
C ASP A 101 14.28 5.41 40.25
N LEU A 102 13.31 5.55 39.36
CA LEU A 102 12.93 4.52 38.40
C LEU A 102 14.08 4.11 37.47
N SER A 103 14.89 5.06 37.00
CA SER A 103 15.98 4.79 36.06
C SER A 103 17.14 4.08 36.76
N SER A 104 17.46 4.52 37.98
CA SER A 104 18.46 3.85 38.82
C SER A 104 18.02 2.43 39.18
N TRP A 105 16.77 2.26 39.61
CA TRP A 105 16.23 0.95 39.92
C TRP A 105 16.24 0.04 38.69
N PHE A 106 15.75 0.51 37.54
CA PHE A 106 15.74 -0.28 36.30
C PHE A 106 17.13 -0.78 35.91
N LEU A 107 18.15 0.09 35.94
CA LEU A 107 19.52 -0.23 35.51
C LEU A 107 20.25 -1.14 36.50
N PHE A 108 20.04 -0.93 37.80
CA PHE A 108 20.88 -1.51 38.85
C PHE A 108 20.17 -2.53 39.75
N ARG A 109 18.85 -2.79 39.59
CA ARG A 109 18.11 -3.70 40.49
C ARG A 109 18.64 -5.12 40.54
N CYS A 110 19.33 -5.58 39.49
CA CYS A 110 19.93 -6.91 39.42
C CYS A 110 21.45 -6.91 39.69
N GLU A 111 22.06 -5.75 39.97
CA GLU A 111 23.49 -5.65 40.29
C GLU A 111 23.79 -6.45 41.57
N GLY A 112 24.66 -7.46 41.46
CA GLY A 112 25.02 -8.33 42.59
C GLY A 112 23.93 -9.31 43.04
N LYS A 113 22.82 -9.47 42.30
CA LYS A 113 21.74 -10.42 42.61
C LYS A 113 21.90 -11.75 41.84
N SER A 114 21.21 -12.78 42.35
CA SER A 114 21.18 -14.16 41.84
C SER A 114 20.85 -14.26 40.34
N THR A 115 21.18 -15.40 39.73
CA THR A 115 20.87 -15.77 38.34
C THR A 115 19.39 -15.76 37.98
N SER A 116 18.49 -15.65 38.96
CA SER A 116 17.04 -15.53 38.77
C SER A 116 16.56 -14.08 38.51
N CYS A 117 17.42 -13.06 38.63
CA CYS A 117 17.03 -11.67 38.37
C CYS A 117 17.17 -11.36 36.87
N GLU A 118 16.06 -11.21 36.16
CA GLU A 118 16.08 -10.74 34.77
C GLU A 118 16.20 -9.20 34.74
N PRO A 119 17.23 -8.61 34.12
CA PRO A 119 17.35 -7.15 34.00
C PRO A 119 16.28 -6.59 33.06
N GLY A 120 15.69 -5.45 33.41
CA GLY A 120 14.69 -4.76 32.60
C GLY A 120 13.44 -4.35 33.38
N GLY A 121 12.35 -4.10 32.67
CA GLY A 121 11.11 -3.57 33.23
C GLY A 121 10.04 -3.35 32.16
N TYR A 122 9.02 -2.55 32.48
CA TYR A 122 7.95 -2.23 31.54
C TYR A 122 8.37 -1.18 30.50
N ALA A 123 7.59 -1.03 29.44
CA ALA A 123 7.92 -0.16 28.30
C ALA A 123 8.19 1.30 28.71
N ASP A 124 7.42 1.84 29.64
CA ASP A 124 7.61 3.17 30.23
C ASP A 124 8.95 3.28 30.99
N HIS A 125 9.40 2.21 31.65
CA HIS A 125 10.70 2.18 32.31
C HIS A 125 11.85 2.30 31.30
N PHE A 126 11.76 1.63 30.15
CA PHE A 126 12.76 1.72 29.08
C PHE A 126 12.89 3.15 28.57
N VAL A 127 11.76 3.78 28.23
CA VAL A 127 11.73 5.13 27.65
C VAL A 127 12.21 6.17 28.66
N THR A 128 11.79 6.03 29.92
CA THR A 128 12.22 6.92 31.02
C THR A 128 13.72 6.79 31.26
N THR A 129 14.22 5.56 31.42
CA THR A 129 15.64 5.29 31.66
C THR A 129 16.50 5.81 30.51
N TYR A 130 16.08 5.53 29.27
CA TYR A 130 16.80 6.00 28.07
C TYR A 130 16.88 7.53 28.01
N THR A 131 15.75 8.22 28.27
CA THR A 131 15.72 9.68 28.37
C THR A 131 16.72 10.19 29.42
N MET A 132 16.74 9.59 30.61
CA MET A 132 17.63 10.02 31.69
C MET A 132 19.10 9.72 31.41
N MET A 133 19.41 8.58 30.76
CA MET A 133 20.77 8.26 30.31
C MET A 133 21.29 9.33 29.35
N LEU A 134 20.52 9.69 28.32
CA LEU A 134 20.91 10.74 27.37
C LEU A 134 21.18 12.08 28.06
N ARG A 135 20.26 12.51 28.92
CA ARG A 135 20.42 13.75 29.69
C ARG A 135 21.68 13.73 30.53
N SER A 136 22.02 12.58 31.13
CA SER A 136 23.16 12.46 32.05
C SER A 136 24.51 12.71 31.39
N ILE A 137 24.59 12.52 30.07
CA ILE A 137 25.78 12.80 29.25
C ILE A 137 25.62 14.07 28.41
N GLY A 138 24.69 14.96 28.77
CA GLY A 138 24.52 16.27 28.15
C GLY A 138 23.82 16.24 26.79
N ILE A 139 23.03 15.20 26.48
CA ILE A 139 22.22 15.14 25.25
C ILE A 139 20.76 15.49 25.59
N PRO A 140 20.22 16.62 25.09
CA PRO A 140 18.85 17.03 25.38
C PRO A 140 17.84 16.04 24.82
N ALA A 141 17.01 15.50 25.70
CA ALA A 141 16.04 14.46 25.38
C ALA A 141 14.71 14.69 26.10
N ARG A 142 13.60 14.20 25.54
CA ARG A 142 12.28 14.25 26.17
C ARG A 142 11.51 12.96 25.93
N LEU A 143 10.74 12.55 26.94
CA LEU A 143 9.76 11.50 26.81
C LEU A 143 8.51 12.07 26.15
N ILE A 144 8.00 11.36 25.15
CA ILE A 144 6.70 11.63 24.52
C ILE A 144 5.80 10.41 24.69
N VAL A 145 4.51 10.67 24.81
CA VAL A 145 3.46 9.64 24.86
C VAL A 145 2.42 9.95 23.79
N GLY A 146 1.84 8.90 23.24
CA GLY A 146 0.82 9.00 22.23
C GLY A 146 0.34 7.61 21.84
N PHE A 147 0.09 7.43 20.55
CA PHE A 147 -0.29 6.15 19.98
C PHE A 147 0.66 5.80 18.84
N ASP A 148 0.91 4.51 18.65
CA ASP A 148 1.58 4.00 17.45
C ASP A 148 0.67 4.17 16.21
N SER A 149 1.18 3.81 15.04
CA SER A 149 0.54 3.88 13.72
C SER A 149 -0.82 3.19 13.61
N GLY A 150 -1.20 2.35 14.59
CA GLY A 150 -2.44 1.58 14.57
C GLY A 150 -2.45 0.52 13.46
N LYS A 151 -3.64 0.04 13.10
CA LYS A 151 -3.81 -1.00 12.07
C LYS A 151 -4.62 -0.47 10.91
N PHE A 152 -4.10 -0.64 9.69
CA PHE A 152 -4.85 -0.30 8.48
C PHE A 152 -6.03 -1.26 8.30
N ASN A 153 -7.23 -0.72 8.19
CA ASN A 153 -8.45 -1.46 7.86
C ASN A 153 -8.75 -1.32 6.36
N PRO A 154 -8.56 -2.38 5.55
CA PRO A 154 -8.76 -2.31 4.10
C PRO A 154 -10.22 -2.14 3.67
N PHE A 155 -11.20 -2.40 4.54
CA PHE A 155 -12.62 -2.22 4.23
C PHE A 155 -13.07 -0.77 4.37
N THR A 156 -12.50 -0.05 5.34
CA THR A 156 -12.82 1.36 5.59
C THR A 156 -11.83 2.31 4.91
N GLY A 157 -10.62 1.83 4.60
CA GLY A 157 -9.54 2.65 4.07
C GLY A 157 -8.86 3.54 5.12
N TYR A 158 -9.11 3.29 6.41
CA TYR A 158 -8.56 4.08 7.51
C TYR A 158 -7.62 3.26 8.39
N TYR A 159 -6.70 3.94 9.06
CA TYR A 159 -5.97 3.37 10.18
C TYR A 159 -6.84 3.45 11.45
N GLU A 160 -7.01 2.32 12.11
CA GLU A 160 -7.68 2.21 13.40
C GLU A 160 -6.62 2.23 14.50
N VAL A 161 -6.70 3.24 15.37
CA VAL A 161 -5.80 3.43 16.51
C VAL A 161 -6.62 3.22 17.78
N LEU A 162 -6.22 2.25 18.59
CA LEU A 162 -6.91 1.81 19.79
C LEU A 162 -6.14 2.20 21.06
N ASN A 163 -6.81 2.12 22.21
CA ASN A 163 -6.16 2.32 23.52
C ASN A 163 -4.98 1.36 23.77
N THR A 164 -5.02 0.18 23.17
CA THR A 164 -3.93 -0.81 23.23
C THR A 164 -2.70 -0.41 22.43
N ASP A 165 -2.82 0.57 21.53
CA ASP A 165 -1.72 1.10 20.73
C ASP A 165 -1.03 2.28 21.43
N ALA A 166 -1.37 2.56 22.69
CA ALA A 166 -0.71 3.58 23.50
C ALA A 166 0.78 3.27 23.61
N HIS A 167 1.62 4.22 23.23
CA HIS A 167 3.06 4.03 23.13
C HIS A 167 3.82 5.24 23.67
N ALA A 168 5.04 4.99 24.13
CA ALA A 168 5.95 6.01 24.61
C ALA A 168 7.29 5.91 23.87
N LEU A 169 7.87 7.07 23.55
CA LEU A 169 9.13 7.18 22.83
C LEU A 169 9.99 8.27 23.46
N THR A 170 11.28 8.28 23.12
CA THR A 170 12.17 9.38 23.48
C THR A 170 12.53 10.16 22.25
N GLU A 171 12.32 11.47 22.28
CA GLU A 171 12.82 12.37 21.26
C GLU A 171 14.13 13.01 21.72
N VAL A 172 15.10 13.07 20.80
CA VAL A 172 16.41 13.68 21.00
C VAL A 172 16.51 14.93 20.13
N TYR A 173 17.00 16.02 20.72
CA TYR A 173 17.17 17.29 20.02
C TYR A 173 18.54 17.37 19.34
N PHE A 174 18.53 17.70 18.06
CA PHE A 174 19.71 18.00 17.26
C PHE A 174 19.64 19.46 16.80
N PRO A 175 20.65 20.31 17.09
CA PRO A 175 20.68 21.69 16.63
C PRO A 175 20.44 21.79 15.12
N ASP A 176 19.67 22.81 14.72
CA ASP A 176 19.27 23.10 13.32
C ASP A 176 18.38 22.04 12.64
N LEU A 177 18.27 20.82 13.19
CA LEU A 177 17.51 19.71 12.62
C LEU A 177 16.22 19.41 13.42
N GLY A 178 16.19 19.73 14.71
CA GLY A 178 15.02 19.56 15.57
C GLY A 178 14.98 18.24 16.33
N TRP A 179 13.77 17.75 16.62
CA TRP A 179 13.52 16.58 17.46
C TRP A 179 13.34 15.32 16.62
N PHE A 180 14.06 14.25 16.98
CA PHE A 180 13.93 12.95 16.33
C PHE A 180 13.65 11.86 17.36
N ALA A 181 12.66 11.02 17.07
CA ALA A 181 12.25 9.93 17.94
C ALA A 181 13.18 8.70 17.84
N PHE A 182 13.42 8.07 18.97
CA PHE A 182 14.13 6.81 19.15
C PHE A 182 13.32 5.93 20.10
N ASP A 183 13.26 4.64 19.78
CA ASP A 183 12.52 3.66 20.55
C ASP A 183 13.50 2.67 21.21
N PRO A 184 13.64 2.70 22.55
CA PRO A 184 14.49 1.78 23.30
C PRO A 184 13.77 0.46 23.68
N ILE A 185 12.50 0.25 23.30
CA ILE A 185 11.68 -0.88 23.77
C ILE A 185 11.97 -2.14 22.94
N PRO A 186 12.37 -3.28 23.55
CA PRO A 186 12.66 -4.51 22.84
C PRO A 186 11.51 -4.95 21.92
N GLY A 187 11.83 -5.40 20.70
CA GLY A 187 10.83 -5.84 19.71
C GLY A 187 10.26 -4.74 18.81
N HIS A 188 10.46 -3.45 19.14
CA HIS A 188 10.07 -2.34 18.28
C HIS A 188 11.20 -1.92 17.31
N PRO A 189 10.91 -1.24 16.19
CA PRO A 189 11.93 -0.59 15.35
C PRO A 189 12.76 0.40 16.17
N LEU A 190 14.08 0.50 15.94
CA LEU A 190 14.94 1.47 16.67
C LEU A 190 14.51 2.93 16.47
N THR A 191 14.08 3.21 15.25
CA THR A 191 13.59 4.52 14.84
C THR A 191 12.22 4.28 14.23
N PRO A 192 11.18 5.03 14.65
CA PRO A 192 9.86 4.89 14.04
C PRO A 192 9.94 5.08 12.52
N PRO A 193 9.20 4.26 11.74
CA PRO A 193 9.18 4.36 10.29
C PRO A 193 8.68 5.74 9.87
N GLY A 194 9.30 6.32 8.84
CA GLY A 194 8.81 7.52 8.20
C GLY A 194 7.56 7.22 7.37
N VAL A 195 6.74 8.24 7.13
CA VAL A 195 5.51 8.14 6.32
C VAL A 195 5.81 7.72 4.86
N ASP A 196 7.06 7.87 4.40
CA ASP A 196 7.47 7.60 3.01
C ASP A 196 7.77 6.13 2.67
N GLU A 197 7.54 5.16 3.56
CA GLU A 197 7.54 3.73 3.18
C GLU A 197 6.22 3.33 2.48
N ASP A 198 5.77 4.15 1.53
CA ASP A 198 4.70 3.82 0.60
C ASP A 198 5.24 2.82 -0.44
N GLN A 199 5.30 1.55 -0.05
CA GLN A 199 5.47 0.49 -1.02
C GLN A 199 4.24 0.48 -1.93
N THR A 200 4.43 0.75 -3.22
CA THR A 200 3.39 0.84 -4.27
C THR A 200 2.53 -0.44 -4.40
N PHE A 201 2.88 -1.52 -3.71
CA PHE A 201 2.14 -2.79 -3.64
C PHE A 201 1.71 -3.19 -2.22
N SER A 202 1.81 -2.29 -1.23
CA SER A 202 1.55 -2.58 0.19
C SER A 202 0.10 -2.96 0.44
N VAL A 203 -0.87 -2.37 -0.26
CA VAL A 203 -2.30 -2.64 -0.06
C VAL A 203 -2.65 -4.10 -0.39
N LEU A 204 -2.11 -4.63 -1.49
CA LEU A 204 -2.33 -6.03 -1.87
C LEU A 204 -1.60 -6.97 -0.89
N GLY A 205 -0.38 -6.60 -0.48
CA GLY A 205 0.37 -7.34 0.54
C GLY A 205 -0.27 -7.34 1.93
N GLN A 206 -0.85 -6.21 2.36
CA GLN A 206 -1.55 -6.06 3.63
C GLN A 206 -2.89 -6.81 3.62
N LEU A 207 -3.64 -6.73 2.52
CA LEU A 207 -4.84 -7.55 2.33
C LEU A 207 -4.50 -9.03 2.41
N TRP A 208 -3.39 -9.47 1.80
CA TRP A 208 -2.96 -10.86 1.88
C TRP A 208 -2.50 -11.23 3.31
N LYS A 209 -1.77 -10.37 4.02
CA LYS A 209 -1.44 -10.61 5.43
C LYS A 209 -2.70 -10.77 6.30
N TRP A 210 -3.72 -9.96 6.06
CA TRP A 210 -5.00 -10.04 6.75
C TRP A 210 -5.74 -11.35 6.44
N VAL A 211 -5.89 -11.73 5.16
CA VAL A 211 -6.54 -13.00 4.77
C VAL A 211 -5.75 -14.21 5.28
N ALA A 212 -4.42 -14.16 5.25
CA ALA A 212 -3.56 -15.22 5.78
C ALA A 212 -3.71 -15.39 7.30
N GLY A 213 -3.98 -14.31 8.04
CA GLY A 213 -4.25 -14.36 9.48
C GLY A 213 -5.54 -15.10 9.85
N TRP A 214 -6.48 -15.26 8.92
CA TRP A 214 -7.75 -15.96 9.12
C TRP A 214 -7.71 -17.42 8.66
N LEU A 215 -6.64 -17.84 7.99
CA LEU A 215 -6.51 -19.16 7.40
C LEU A 215 -5.63 -20.08 8.25
N PRO A 216 -6.06 -21.33 8.51
CA PRO A 216 -5.21 -22.33 9.15
C PRO A 216 -3.89 -22.54 8.39
N SER A 217 -2.79 -22.72 9.14
CA SER A 217 -1.44 -22.91 8.59
C SER A 217 -1.29 -23.92 7.43
N PRO A 218 -2.07 -25.02 7.35
CA PRO A 218 -2.00 -25.94 6.21
C PRO A 218 -2.49 -25.30 4.89
N VAL A 219 -3.47 -24.41 4.95
CA VAL A 219 -4.07 -23.77 3.76
C VAL A 219 -3.16 -22.68 3.23
N THR A 220 -2.56 -21.86 4.10
CA THR A 220 -1.61 -20.82 3.69
C THR A 220 -0.34 -21.43 3.07
N ALA A 221 0.16 -22.54 3.60
CA ALA A 221 1.29 -23.27 3.03
C ALA A 221 0.99 -23.82 1.61
N TRP A 222 -0.20 -24.37 1.41
CA TRP A 222 -0.60 -24.93 0.12
C TRP A 222 -0.80 -23.85 -0.95
N ILE A 223 -1.40 -22.71 -0.57
CA ILE A 223 -1.56 -21.56 -1.47
C ILE A 223 -0.21 -20.92 -1.79
N ALA A 224 0.68 -20.76 -0.80
CA ALA A 224 2.03 -20.25 -1.01
C ALA A 224 2.85 -21.15 -1.94
N MET A 225 2.69 -22.48 -1.83
CA MET A 225 3.31 -23.45 -2.74
C MET A 225 2.78 -23.31 -4.18
N ILE A 226 1.48 -23.13 -4.38
CA ILE A 226 0.92 -22.91 -5.74
C ILE A 226 1.41 -21.59 -6.34
N TRP A 227 1.46 -20.53 -5.53
CA TRP A 227 1.98 -19.23 -5.96
C TRP A 227 3.47 -19.27 -6.28
N SER A 228 4.28 -19.96 -5.49
CA SER A 228 5.71 -20.09 -5.75
C SER A 228 5.99 -20.94 -7.00
N LEU A 229 5.20 -21.99 -7.25
CA LEU A 229 5.29 -22.78 -8.47
C LEU A 229 4.88 -21.98 -9.71
N THR A 230 3.77 -21.23 -9.64
CA THR A 230 3.29 -20.43 -10.79
C THR A 230 4.18 -19.24 -11.11
N ILE A 231 4.58 -18.46 -10.10
CA ILE A 231 5.55 -17.36 -10.27
C ILE A 231 6.91 -17.91 -10.67
N GLY A 232 7.36 -19.02 -10.06
CA GLY A 232 8.63 -19.66 -10.40
C GLY A 232 8.69 -20.07 -11.87
N TRP A 233 7.64 -20.73 -12.39
CA TRP A 233 7.55 -21.07 -13.80
C TRP A 233 7.48 -19.85 -14.72
N LEU A 234 6.81 -18.77 -14.31
CA LEU A 234 6.81 -17.51 -15.05
C LEU A 234 8.21 -16.87 -15.09
N ILE A 235 8.93 -16.84 -13.98
CA ILE A 235 10.29 -16.29 -13.90
C ILE A 235 11.25 -17.13 -14.76
N VAL A 236 11.17 -18.46 -14.67
CA VAL A 236 12.01 -19.37 -15.49
C VAL A 236 11.67 -19.23 -16.98
N GLY A 237 10.39 -19.19 -17.33
CA GLY A 237 9.93 -18.99 -18.71
C GLY A 237 10.35 -17.62 -19.26
N MET A 238 10.28 -16.58 -18.44
CA MET A 238 10.70 -15.23 -18.82
C MET A 238 12.23 -15.14 -18.96
N ALA A 239 12.99 -15.74 -18.05
CA ALA A 239 14.45 -15.81 -18.14
C ALA A 239 14.91 -16.61 -19.37
N TRP A 240 14.25 -17.73 -19.67
CA TRP A 240 14.51 -18.51 -20.89
C TRP A 240 14.18 -17.70 -22.15
N PHE A 241 13.03 -17.02 -22.19
CA PHE A 241 12.62 -16.19 -23.31
C PHE A 241 13.57 -15.01 -23.55
N PHE A 242 13.96 -14.28 -22.51
CA PHE A 242 14.95 -13.20 -22.63
C PHE A 242 16.34 -13.74 -22.96
N GLY A 243 16.69 -14.95 -22.50
CA GLY A 243 17.91 -15.65 -22.86
C GLY A 243 18.03 -15.94 -24.36
N LEU A 244 16.92 -16.10 -25.08
CA LEU A 244 16.93 -16.27 -26.55
C LEU A 244 17.53 -15.04 -27.26
N PHE A 245 17.32 -13.83 -26.73
CA PHE A 245 17.88 -12.61 -27.34
C PHE A 245 19.40 -12.49 -27.17
N ASN A 246 20.00 -13.27 -26.27
CA ASN A 246 21.44 -13.29 -26.05
C ASN A 246 22.17 -14.34 -26.91
N GLN A 247 21.45 -15.12 -27.74
CA GLN A 247 22.01 -16.18 -28.61
C GLN A 247 22.32 -15.70 -30.05
N GLY A 248 22.46 -14.39 -30.25
CA GLY A 248 22.74 -13.80 -31.56
C GLY A 248 21.50 -13.62 -32.45
N TRP A 249 21.72 -13.38 -33.75
CA TRP A 249 20.68 -12.95 -34.69
C TRP A 249 19.56 -13.98 -34.87
N LEU A 250 19.90 -15.28 -34.86
CA LEU A 250 18.93 -16.39 -34.91
C LEU A 250 17.97 -16.37 -33.71
N GLY A 251 18.49 -16.04 -32.53
CA GLY A 251 17.69 -15.91 -31.31
C GLY A 251 16.72 -14.74 -31.34
N ILE A 252 17.10 -13.62 -31.96
CA ILE A 252 16.22 -12.45 -32.17
C ILE A 252 15.04 -12.81 -33.08
N PHE A 253 15.26 -13.54 -34.18
CA PHE A 253 14.18 -13.96 -35.08
C PHE A 253 13.21 -14.92 -34.40
N ILE A 254 13.72 -15.91 -33.65
CA ILE A 254 12.88 -16.89 -32.93
C ILE A 254 12.11 -16.21 -31.80
N GLY A 255 12.77 -15.37 -31.00
CA GLY A 255 12.14 -14.61 -29.92
C GLY A 255 11.04 -13.67 -30.42
N SER A 256 11.27 -12.99 -31.54
CA SER A 256 10.29 -12.09 -32.17
C SER A 256 9.09 -12.87 -32.75
N ALA A 257 9.32 -14.01 -33.39
CA ALA A 257 8.25 -14.87 -33.90
C ALA A 257 7.35 -15.39 -32.76
N ILE A 258 7.94 -15.80 -31.64
CA ILE A 258 7.20 -16.23 -30.45
C ILE A 258 6.41 -15.07 -29.84
N ALA A 259 7.00 -13.88 -29.72
CA ALA A 259 6.32 -12.70 -29.21
C ALA A 259 5.09 -12.34 -30.06
N ILE A 260 5.23 -12.36 -31.38
CA ILE A 260 4.13 -12.11 -32.33
C ILE A 260 3.05 -13.18 -32.19
N ALA A 261 3.42 -14.46 -32.08
CA ALA A 261 2.46 -15.54 -31.90
C ALA A 261 1.68 -15.39 -30.57
N ILE A 262 2.35 -15.04 -29.47
CA ILE A 262 1.72 -14.79 -28.17
C ILE A 262 0.79 -13.59 -28.27
N ALA A 263 1.23 -12.48 -28.89
CA ALA A 263 0.39 -11.29 -29.07
C ALA A 263 -0.85 -11.60 -29.92
N PHE A 264 -0.70 -12.39 -30.98
CA PHE A 264 -1.80 -12.81 -31.85
C PHE A 264 -2.79 -13.73 -31.12
N CYS A 265 -2.30 -14.73 -30.38
CA CYS A 265 -3.12 -15.61 -29.54
C CYS A 265 -3.83 -14.83 -28.42
N GLY A 266 -3.13 -13.87 -27.78
CA GLY A 266 -3.70 -12.98 -26.77
C GLY A 266 -4.80 -12.10 -27.34
N TRP A 267 -4.61 -11.55 -28.54
CA TRP A 267 -5.61 -10.77 -29.26
C TRP A 267 -6.85 -11.60 -29.63
N LEU A 268 -6.66 -12.81 -30.19
CA LEU A 268 -7.76 -13.74 -30.48
C LEU A 268 -8.51 -14.15 -29.20
N GLY A 269 -7.77 -14.46 -28.14
CA GLY A 269 -8.33 -14.77 -26.82
C GLY A 269 -9.15 -13.62 -26.27
N TRP A 270 -8.65 -12.38 -26.37
CA TRP A 270 -9.36 -11.18 -25.94
C TRP A 270 -10.64 -10.93 -26.75
N GLN A 271 -10.61 -11.15 -28.07
CA GLN A 271 -11.81 -11.08 -28.90
C GLN A 271 -12.85 -12.12 -28.49
N GLN A 272 -12.43 -13.34 -28.20
CA GLN A 272 -13.36 -14.40 -27.81
C GLN A 272 -13.92 -14.15 -26.40
N LEU A 273 -13.08 -13.69 -25.47
CA LEU A 273 -13.46 -13.36 -24.11
C LEU A 273 -14.41 -12.16 -24.06
N SER A 274 -14.15 -11.10 -24.82
CA SER A 274 -15.04 -9.94 -24.91
C SER A 274 -16.41 -10.32 -25.48
N LYS A 275 -16.45 -11.16 -26.52
CA LYS A 275 -17.71 -11.73 -27.05
C LYS A 275 -18.43 -12.59 -26.01
N TRP A 276 -17.71 -13.44 -25.27
CA TRP A 276 -18.28 -14.28 -24.22
C TRP A 276 -18.83 -13.44 -23.06
N ARG A 277 -18.07 -12.45 -22.57
CA ARG A 277 -18.50 -11.50 -21.52
C ARG A 277 -19.75 -10.73 -21.96
N TYR A 278 -19.79 -10.25 -23.20
CA TYR A 278 -20.96 -9.58 -23.76
C TYR A 278 -22.18 -10.51 -23.80
N ARG A 279 -22.02 -11.77 -24.22
CA ARG A 279 -23.11 -12.77 -24.20
C ARG A 279 -23.61 -13.05 -22.78
N GLN A 280 -22.71 -13.17 -21.80
CA GLN A 280 -23.08 -13.39 -20.39
C GLN A 280 -23.78 -12.16 -19.80
N TRP A 281 -23.32 -10.96 -20.13
CA TRP A 281 -23.96 -9.71 -19.73
C TRP A 281 -25.38 -9.58 -20.31
N LEU A 282 -25.56 -9.86 -21.61
CA LEU A 282 -26.88 -9.85 -22.27
C LEU A 282 -27.89 -10.82 -21.65
N LYS A 283 -27.43 -11.97 -21.13
CA LYS A 283 -28.31 -12.95 -20.47
C LYS A 283 -28.91 -12.42 -19.17
N LYS A 284 -28.23 -11.51 -18.47
CA LYS A 284 -28.72 -10.89 -17.22
C LYS A 284 -29.78 -9.82 -17.45
N LEU A 285 -29.87 -9.27 -18.66
CA LEU A 285 -30.81 -8.21 -18.99
C LEU A 285 -32.21 -8.77 -19.25
N SER A 286 -33.22 -7.91 -19.02
CA SER A 286 -34.60 -8.20 -19.37
C SER A 286 -34.74 -8.45 -20.88
N PRO A 287 -35.76 -9.19 -21.33
CA PRO A 287 -35.93 -9.50 -22.75
C PRO A 287 -36.00 -8.26 -23.67
N VAL A 288 -36.68 -7.18 -23.23
CA VAL A 288 -36.81 -5.93 -24.00
C VAL A 288 -35.47 -5.19 -24.07
N GLU A 289 -34.77 -5.06 -22.94
CA GLU A 289 -33.47 -4.39 -22.89
C GLU A 289 -32.41 -5.15 -23.70
N ARG A 290 -32.46 -6.48 -23.68
CA ARG A 290 -31.59 -7.33 -24.50
C ARG A 290 -31.75 -7.04 -25.99
N ILE A 291 -32.99 -6.87 -26.47
CA ILE A 291 -33.27 -6.56 -27.88
C ILE A 291 -32.72 -5.18 -28.24
N TYR A 292 -32.93 -4.18 -27.39
CA TYR A 292 -32.39 -2.84 -27.58
C TYR A 292 -30.84 -2.82 -27.63
N GLN A 293 -30.17 -3.54 -26.73
CA GLN A 293 -28.71 -3.66 -26.73
C GLN A 293 -28.19 -4.42 -27.96
N GLN A 294 -28.90 -5.45 -28.42
CA GLN A 294 -28.57 -6.14 -29.66
C GLN A 294 -28.71 -5.24 -30.89
N MET A 295 -29.73 -4.38 -30.94
CA MET A 295 -29.88 -3.37 -31.97
C MET A 295 -28.69 -2.41 -31.96
N LEU A 296 -28.32 -1.85 -30.80
CA LEU A 296 -27.19 -0.92 -30.69
C LEU A 296 -25.86 -1.57 -31.10
N ALA A 297 -25.61 -2.81 -30.70
CA ALA A 297 -24.42 -3.55 -31.12
C ALA A 297 -24.39 -3.76 -32.64
N HIS A 298 -25.53 -4.13 -33.23
CA HIS A 298 -25.65 -4.33 -34.68
C HIS A 298 -25.47 -3.03 -35.47
N LEU A 299 -25.93 -1.89 -34.95
CA LEU A 299 -25.73 -0.57 -35.55
C LEU A 299 -24.29 -0.06 -35.38
N ARG A 300 -23.65 -0.35 -34.23
CA ARG A 300 -22.24 -0.05 -34.01
C ARG A 300 -21.35 -0.78 -35.00
N ASP A 301 -21.63 -2.05 -35.28
CA ASP A 301 -20.90 -2.83 -36.29
C ASP A 301 -21.08 -2.25 -37.71
N ARG A 302 -22.11 -1.41 -37.93
CA ARG A 302 -22.36 -0.66 -39.18
C ARG A 302 -21.80 0.78 -39.15
N GLY A 303 -21.02 1.14 -38.12
CA GLY A 303 -20.48 2.48 -37.92
C GLY A 303 -21.47 3.51 -37.35
N ILE A 304 -22.69 3.09 -37.00
CA ILE A 304 -23.75 3.96 -36.47
C ILE A 304 -23.79 3.78 -34.95
N SER A 305 -22.79 4.32 -34.25
CA SER A 305 -22.69 4.18 -32.79
C SER A 305 -23.51 5.23 -32.03
N LYS A 306 -24.09 4.84 -30.89
CA LYS A 306 -24.81 5.75 -29.98
C LYS A 306 -23.82 6.40 -29.01
N HIS A 307 -23.87 7.72 -28.87
CA HIS A 307 -23.05 8.42 -27.88
C HIS A 307 -23.55 8.10 -26.45
N PRO A 308 -22.66 7.93 -25.45
CA PRO A 308 -23.07 7.59 -24.08
C PRO A 308 -24.11 8.54 -23.47
N ALA A 309 -24.01 9.85 -23.78
CA ALA A 309 -24.92 10.88 -23.28
C ALA A 309 -26.26 10.99 -24.04
N GLN A 310 -26.42 10.32 -25.18
CA GLN A 310 -27.67 10.40 -25.96
C GLN A 310 -28.76 9.53 -25.35
N THR A 311 -29.99 10.02 -25.29
CA THR A 311 -31.16 9.21 -24.92
C THR A 311 -31.56 8.25 -26.05
N PRO A 312 -32.31 7.16 -25.77
CA PRO A 312 -32.79 6.24 -26.80
C PRO A 312 -33.60 6.92 -27.92
N LEU A 313 -34.48 7.86 -27.56
CA LEU A 313 -35.33 8.57 -28.51
C LEU A 313 -34.57 9.62 -29.33
N GLU A 314 -33.60 10.31 -28.73
CA GLU A 314 -32.71 11.22 -29.48
C GLU A 314 -31.87 10.44 -30.49
N TYR A 315 -31.30 9.31 -30.08
CA TYR A 315 -30.54 8.44 -30.98
C TYR A 315 -31.42 7.96 -32.15
N ALA A 316 -32.64 7.50 -31.88
CA ALA A 316 -33.59 7.13 -32.92
C ALA A 316 -33.90 8.28 -33.88
N ARG A 317 -34.12 9.49 -33.37
CA ARG A 317 -34.39 10.68 -34.20
C ARG A 317 -33.21 11.00 -35.13
N VAL A 318 -31.98 10.93 -34.62
CA VAL A 318 -30.76 11.16 -35.41
C VAL A 318 -30.58 10.09 -36.49
N VAL A 319 -30.80 8.81 -36.15
CA VAL A 319 -30.70 7.72 -37.13
C VAL A 319 -31.79 7.84 -38.19
N GLY A 320 -33.01 8.21 -37.78
CA GLY A 320 -34.15 8.43 -38.68
C GLY A 320 -33.97 9.61 -39.62
N SER A 321 -33.36 10.71 -39.17
CA SER A 321 -33.10 11.89 -40.02
C SER A 321 -31.95 11.67 -41.01
N THR A 322 -30.97 10.85 -40.64
CA THR A 322 -29.75 10.65 -41.45
C THR A 322 -29.91 9.54 -42.49
N ARG A 323 -30.84 8.59 -42.28
CA ARG A 323 -31.10 7.48 -43.21
C ARG A 323 -32.61 7.24 -43.37
N PRO A 324 -33.28 7.96 -44.28
CA PRO A 324 -34.68 7.74 -44.61
C PRO A 324 -34.83 6.45 -45.43
N ASN A 325 -34.83 5.32 -44.72
CA ASN A 325 -35.01 3.97 -45.25
C ASN A 325 -35.47 3.08 -44.07
N PRO A 326 -35.93 1.82 -44.31
CA PRO A 326 -36.56 0.97 -43.29
C PRO A 326 -35.77 0.83 -41.97
N ILE A 327 -34.45 1.04 -41.98
CA ILE A 327 -33.61 1.10 -40.79
C ILE A 327 -34.07 2.19 -39.80
N GLY A 328 -34.40 3.39 -40.26
CA GLY A 328 -34.76 4.51 -39.39
C GLY A 328 -36.07 4.26 -38.63
N SER A 329 -37.08 3.71 -39.30
CA SER A 329 -38.35 3.34 -38.68
C SER A 329 -38.20 2.18 -37.70
N LEU A 330 -37.47 1.12 -38.07
CA LEU A 330 -37.19 -0.01 -37.19
C LEU A 330 -36.47 0.40 -35.91
N VAL A 331 -35.46 1.29 -36.02
CA VAL A 331 -34.72 1.81 -34.86
C VAL A 331 -35.60 2.69 -33.99
N THR A 332 -36.49 3.48 -34.59
CA THR A 332 -37.44 4.33 -33.88
C THR A 332 -38.44 3.50 -33.08
N GLU A 333 -39.03 2.47 -33.69
CA GLU A 333 -40.00 1.60 -33.05
C GLU A 333 -39.39 0.81 -31.89
N ILE A 334 -38.22 0.20 -32.08
CA ILE A 334 -37.50 -0.51 -31.00
C ILE A 334 -37.12 0.45 -29.86
N SER A 335 -36.69 1.68 -30.17
CA SER A 335 -36.29 2.66 -29.15
C SER A 335 -37.48 3.24 -28.38
N GLN A 336 -38.64 3.39 -29.03
CA GLN A 336 -39.89 3.80 -28.38
C GLN A 336 -40.39 2.72 -27.43
N SER A 337 -40.46 1.47 -27.87
CA SER A 337 -40.86 0.35 -27.00
C SER A 337 -39.90 0.12 -25.83
N TYR A 338 -38.59 0.32 -26.02
CA TYR A 338 -37.64 0.29 -24.91
C TYR A 338 -37.90 1.42 -23.91
N SER A 339 -38.15 2.64 -24.38
CA SER A 339 -38.43 3.79 -23.51
C SER A 339 -39.76 3.63 -22.76
N ALA A 340 -40.80 3.14 -23.44
CA ALA A 340 -42.10 2.84 -22.87
C ALA A 340 -42.04 1.72 -21.82
N TRP A 341 -41.18 0.71 -22.00
CA TRP A 341 -40.95 -0.32 -20.98
C TRP A 341 -40.10 0.18 -19.81
N ARG A 342 -39.06 0.99 -20.07
CA ARG A 342 -38.10 1.43 -19.05
C ARG A 342 -38.66 2.54 -18.14
N TYR A 343 -39.50 3.41 -18.69
CA TYR A 343 -40.04 4.60 -18.03
C TYR A 343 -41.57 4.65 -17.98
N GLY A 344 -42.26 3.75 -18.71
CA GLY A 344 -43.71 3.60 -18.68
C GLY A 344 -44.11 2.24 -18.08
N SER A 345 -45.37 2.12 -17.69
CA SER A 345 -45.94 0.92 -17.07
C SER A 345 -46.65 0.02 -18.09
N GLU A 346 -46.11 -0.13 -19.30
CA GLU A 346 -46.75 -0.89 -20.39
C GLU A 346 -46.11 -2.27 -20.60
N ALA A 347 -46.97 -3.30 -20.70
CA ALA A 347 -46.57 -4.64 -21.09
C ALA A 347 -46.26 -4.67 -22.60
N GLN A 348 -45.00 -4.94 -22.96
CA GLN A 348 -44.55 -4.93 -24.35
C GLN A 348 -44.63 -6.31 -25.00
N HIS A 349 -45.03 -6.35 -26.28
CA HIS A 349 -45.08 -7.56 -27.10
C HIS A 349 -43.66 -7.96 -27.56
N LEU A 350 -43.05 -8.92 -26.87
CA LEU A 350 -41.69 -9.40 -27.16
C LEU A 350 -41.54 -9.97 -28.57
N ASP A 351 -42.57 -10.63 -29.10
CA ASP A 351 -42.53 -11.26 -30.43
C ASP A 351 -42.38 -10.22 -31.55
N ARG A 352 -43.08 -9.08 -31.43
CA ARG A 352 -42.95 -7.95 -32.36
C ARG A 352 -41.55 -7.34 -32.31
N LEU A 353 -40.98 -7.16 -31.12
CA LEU A 353 -39.62 -6.64 -30.96
C LEU A 353 -38.56 -7.58 -31.55
N GLN A 354 -38.76 -8.90 -31.44
CA GLN A 354 -37.86 -9.88 -32.07
C GLN A 354 -37.96 -9.83 -33.60
N GLN A 355 -39.16 -9.66 -34.16
CA GLN A 355 -39.37 -9.48 -35.60
C GLN A 355 -38.70 -8.21 -36.12
N LEU A 356 -38.90 -7.06 -35.44
CA LEU A 356 -38.25 -5.79 -35.82
C LEU A 356 -36.72 -5.90 -35.82
N LEU A 357 -36.14 -6.58 -34.82
CA LEU A 357 -34.70 -6.83 -34.78
C LEU A 357 -34.24 -7.78 -35.89
N ALA A 358 -35.04 -8.79 -36.24
CA ALA A 358 -34.75 -9.71 -37.33
C ALA A 358 -34.77 -8.99 -38.68
N ASP A 359 -35.74 -8.11 -38.91
CA ASP A 359 -35.86 -7.32 -40.13
C ASP A 359 -34.71 -6.30 -40.26
N LEU A 360 -34.32 -5.66 -39.15
CA LEU A 360 -33.14 -4.79 -39.09
C LEU A 360 -31.85 -5.55 -39.47
N LYS A 361 -31.75 -6.82 -39.10
CA LYS A 361 -30.63 -7.71 -39.46
C LYS A 361 -30.69 -8.13 -40.94
N LYS A 362 -31.88 -8.37 -41.50
CA LYS A 362 -32.11 -8.79 -42.90
C LYS A 362 -31.89 -7.70 -43.94
N GLU A 363 -32.11 -6.43 -43.60
CA GLU A 363 -31.86 -5.23 -44.45
C GLU A 363 -30.40 -5.07 -44.96
N LYS A 364 -29.55 -6.06 -44.69
CA LYS A 364 -28.22 -6.24 -45.30
C LYS A 364 -28.28 -6.57 -46.80
N HIS A 365 -29.35 -7.19 -47.29
CA HIS A 365 -29.33 -7.84 -48.60
C HIS A 365 -29.61 -6.96 -49.82
N SER A 366 -30.16 -5.76 -49.68
CA SER A 366 -30.60 -4.96 -50.85
C SER A 366 -29.62 -3.88 -51.31
N ASN A 367 -28.67 -3.44 -50.48
CA ASN A 367 -27.85 -2.25 -50.75
C ASN A 367 -26.36 -2.52 -51.07
N SER A 368 -25.95 -3.78 -51.22
CA SER A 368 -24.56 -4.11 -51.59
C SER A 368 -24.22 -3.92 -53.07
N ILE A 369 -25.21 -3.57 -53.93
CA ILE A 369 -24.99 -3.38 -55.38
C ILE A 369 -24.67 -1.91 -55.74
N PHE A 370 -25.02 -0.93 -54.90
CA PHE A 370 -24.89 0.50 -55.25
C PHE A 370 -23.71 1.25 -54.60
N GLN A 371 -22.92 0.62 -53.73
CA GLN A 371 -21.84 1.31 -52.99
C GLN A 371 -20.42 1.15 -53.56
N ILE A 372 -20.27 0.58 -54.76
CA ILE A 372 -18.94 0.41 -55.38
C ILE A 372 -18.53 1.63 -56.22
N GLU A 373 -19.45 2.46 -56.73
CA GLU A 373 -19.10 3.58 -57.63
C GLU A 373 -18.71 4.90 -56.93
N GLU A 374 -19.17 5.19 -55.70
CA GLU A 374 -18.89 6.50 -55.07
C GLU A 374 -17.52 6.63 -54.38
N ARG A 375 -16.74 5.53 -54.26
CA ARG A 375 -15.41 5.58 -53.63
C ARG A 375 -14.26 5.95 -54.56
N PHE A 376 -14.48 6.12 -55.86
CA PHE A 376 -13.40 6.37 -56.82
C PHE A 376 -13.19 7.84 -57.24
N THR A 377 -14.04 8.79 -56.80
CA THR A 377 -13.99 10.18 -57.34
C THR A 377 -13.34 11.21 -56.38
N ILE A 378 -12.89 10.85 -55.18
CA ILE A 378 -12.31 11.81 -54.20
C ILE A 378 -10.81 11.59 -53.97
N CYS A 379 -10.09 11.15 -55.01
CA CYS A 379 -8.62 11.12 -55.00
C CYS A 379 -8.08 11.71 -56.32
N TYR A 380 -8.44 12.94 -56.67
CA TYR A 380 -7.63 13.84 -57.52
C TYR A 380 -8.24 15.24 -57.50
N ASN A 381 -7.86 16.03 -56.48
CA ASN A 381 -7.48 17.45 -56.59
C ASN A 381 -7.06 17.98 -55.22
#